data_AF-A0A1Y2K942-F1
#
_entry.id   AF-A0A1Y2K942-F1
#
_cell.length_a   1.000
_cell.length_b   1.000
_cell.length_c   1.000
_cell.angle_alpha   90.00
_cell.angle_beta   90.00
_cell.angle_gamma   90.00
#
_symmetry.space_group_name_H-M   'P 1'
#
loop_
_entity.id
_entity.type
_entity.pdbx_description
1 polymer ?
#
loop_
_entity_poly.entity_id
_entity_poly.type
_entity_poly.pdbx_seq_one_letter_code
_entity_poly.pdbx_strand_id
1 'polypeptide(L)'
;MLKELRKLLEPFGIANLFTDDWGAYHRVPLAPNHFVGKRNTQRIERKHLTWRTRIKRLARKTICFSKCEVMHDTVIGLFINRYEFGLEI
;
A
#
# COMPACT_ATOMS: atom_id res chain seq x y z
N MET A 1 -5.84 -12.38 -3.45
CA MET A 1 -5.66 -11.01 -2.90
C MET A 1 -5.80 -10.93 -1.37
N LEU A 2 -6.98 -10.81 -0.74
CA LEU A 2 -7.05 -10.62 0.73
C LEU A 2 -6.51 -11.79 1.57
N LYS A 3 -6.63 -13.03 1.07
CA LYS A 3 -6.01 -14.21 1.70
C LYS A 3 -4.49 -14.18 1.65
N GLU A 4 -3.92 -13.65 0.57
CA GLU A 4 -2.45 -13.48 0.43
C GLU A 4 -1.97 -12.34 1.32
N LEU A 5 -2.73 -11.24 1.38
CA LEU A 5 -2.46 -10.15 2.31
C LEU A 5 -2.42 -10.68 3.75
N ARG A 6 -3.38 -11.51 4.16
CA ARG A 6 -3.35 -12.14 5.50
C ARG A 6 -2.05 -12.89 5.76
N LYS A 7 -1.60 -13.72 4.81
CA LYS A 7 -0.33 -14.47 4.95
C LYS A 7 0.88 -13.55 5.09
N LEU A 8 0.89 -12.42 4.38
CA LEU A 8 1.95 -11.42 4.49
C LEU A 8 1.93 -10.68 5.83
N LEU A 9 0.74 -10.50 6.43
CA LEU A 9 0.57 -9.79 7.69
C LEU A 9 0.78 -10.68 8.93
N GLU A 10 0.65 -12.00 8.79
CA GLU A 10 0.77 -12.98 9.87
C GLU A 10 2.09 -12.86 10.67
N PRO A 11 3.29 -12.69 10.05
CA PRO A 11 4.53 -12.52 10.79
C PRO A 11 4.61 -11.24 11.63
N PHE A 12 3.79 -10.23 11.33
CA PHE A 12 3.80 -8.94 12.02
C PHE A 12 2.92 -8.91 13.27
N GLY A 13 2.12 -9.96 13.53
CA GLY A 13 1.32 -10.07 14.75
C GLY A 13 0.33 -8.92 14.95
N ILE A 14 -0.28 -8.42 13.87
CA ILE A 14 -1.15 -7.24 13.91
C ILE A 14 -2.43 -7.55 14.71
N ALA A 15 -2.56 -6.94 15.88
CA ALA A 15 -3.73 -7.10 16.74
C ALA A 15 -4.93 -6.26 16.31
N ASN A 16 -4.69 -5.03 15.82
CA ASN A 16 -5.71 -4.05 15.49
C ASN A 16 -5.65 -3.68 14.00
N LEU A 17 -6.79 -3.76 13.32
CA LEU A 17 -6.94 -3.36 11.93
C LEU A 17 -8.02 -2.29 11.79
N PHE A 18 -7.73 -1.25 11.02
CA PHE A 18 -8.68 -0.18 10.69
C PHE A 18 -8.93 -0.17 9.19
N THR A 19 -10.18 -0.31 8.76
CA THR A 19 -10.55 -0.25 7.34
C THR A 19 -11.80 0.59 7.11
N ASP A 20 -12.07 0.88 5.84
CA ASP A 20 -13.40 1.31 5.41
C ASP A 20 -14.39 0.12 5.44
N ASP A 21 -15.67 0.42 5.20
CA ASP A 21 -16.75 -0.56 5.20
C ASP A 21 -16.87 -1.30 3.86
N TRP A 22 -15.73 -1.70 3.29
CA TRP A 22 -15.74 -2.49 2.07
C TRP A 22 -16.07 -3.95 2.37
N GLY A 23 -17.11 -4.48 1.73
CA GLY A 23 -17.64 -5.83 1.97
C GLY A 23 -16.66 -6.99 1.80
N ALA A 24 -15.49 -6.76 1.19
CA ALA A 24 -14.45 -7.78 1.07
C ALA A 24 -13.73 -8.04 2.41
N TYR A 25 -13.60 -7.03 3.29
CA TYR A 25 -12.95 -7.20 4.60
C TYR A 25 -13.77 -8.09 5.54
N HIS A 26 -15.10 -8.07 5.43
CA HIS A 26 -15.99 -8.96 6.19
C HIS A 26 -15.80 -10.44 5.85
N ARG A 27 -15.27 -10.77 4.66
CA ARG A 27 -15.10 -12.15 4.19
C ARG A 27 -13.82 -12.82 4.68
N VAL A 28 -12.83 -12.04 5.16
CA VAL A 28 -11.52 -12.56 5.57
C VAL A 28 -11.13 -11.91 6.89
N PRO A 29 -11.02 -12.69 8.00
CA PRO A 29 -10.54 -12.14 9.26
C PRO A 29 -9.05 -11.84 9.13
N LEU A 30 -8.72 -10.55 9.02
CA LEU A 30 -7.36 -10.06 8.81
C LEU A 30 -6.61 -9.78 10.12
N ALA A 31 -7.34 -9.48 11.20
CA ALA A 31 -6.79 -9.24 12.54
C ALA A 31 -7.83 -9.63 13.61
N PRO A 32 -7.40 -9.89 14.86
CA PRO A 32 -8.30 -10.17 15.98
C PRO A 32 -9.31 -9.04 16.23
N ASN A 33 -8.84 -7.79 16.22
CA ASN A 33 -9.69 -6.61 16.40
C ASN A 33 -9.79 -5.86 15.08
N HIS A 34 -10.99 -5.81 14.50
CA HIS A 34 -11.27 -5.09 13.27
C HIS A 34 -12.23 -3.94 13.54
N PHE A 35 -11.77 -2.72 13.28
CA PHE A 35 -12.53 -1.48 13.46
C PHE A 35 -12.86 -0.89 12.09
N VAL A 36 -14.15 -0.76 11.80
CA VAL A 36 -14.65 -0.14 10.57
C VAL A 36 -14.96 1.32 10.84
N GLY A 37 -14.40 2.21 10.01
CA GLY A 37 -14.76 3.63 10.07
C GLY A 37 -13.71 4.57 9.50
N LYS A 38 -14.16 5.77 9.13
CA LYS A 38 -13.31 6.75 8.43
C LYS A 38 -12.33 7.50 9.33
N ARG A 39 -12.57 7.54 10.65
CA ARG A 39 -11.77 8.37 11.58
C ARG A 39 -10.30 7.98 11.58
N ASN A 40 -10.00 6.69 11.48
CA ASN A 40 -8.63 6.15 11.57
C ASN A 40 -7.98 5.85 10.21
N THR A 41 -8.71 6.00 9.10
CA THR A 41 -8.21 5.74 7.73
C THR A 41 -7.68 6.99 7.02
N GLN A 42 -8.02 8.20 7.48
CA GLN A 42 -7.63 9.45 6.82
C GLN A 42 -6.11 9.57 6.57
N ARG A 43 -5.29 9.12 7.53
CA ARG A 43 -3.83 9.19 7.41
C ARG A 43 -3.30 8.35 6.25
N ILE A 44 -3.77 7.11 6.12
CA ILE A 44 -3.34 6.21 5.04
C ILE A 44 -3.90 6.66 3.68
N GLU A 45 -5.13 7.18 3.65
CA GLU A 45 -5.72 7.77 2.45
C GLU A 45 -4.90 8.96 1.93
N ARG A 46 -4.52 9.89 2.82
CA ARG A 46 -3.68 11.04 2.47
C ARG A 46 -2.31 10.60 1.99
N LYS A 47 -1.70 9.61 2.64
CA LYS A 47 -0.41 9.03 2.26
C LYS A 47 -0.47 8.43 0.84
N HIS A 48 -1.48 7.60 0.56
CA HIS A 48 -1.70 7.03 -0.77
C HIS A 48 -1.96 8.09 -1.85
N LEU A 49 -2.65 9.19 -1.52
CA LEU A 49 -2.84 10.31 -2.44
C LEU A 49 -1.51 10.99 -2.80
N THR A 50 -0.65 11.24 -1.81
CA THR A 50 0.68 11.82 -2.01
C THR A 50 1.55 10.89 -2.87
N TRP A 51 1.57 9.59 -2.57
CA TRP A 51 2.30 8.61 -3.36
C TRP A 51 1.88 8.61 -4.82
N ARG A 52 0.57 8.44 -5.09
CA ARG A 52 0.02 8.46 -6.46
C ARG A 52 0.41 9.72 -7.22
N THR A 53 0.39 10.87 -6.54
CA THR A 53 0.75 12.15 -7.17
C THR A 53 2.24 12.24 -7.51
N ARG A 54 3.12 11.70 -6.65
CA ARG A 54 4.58 11.68 -6.87
C ARG A 54 4.98 10.71 -7.98
N ILE A 55 4.40 9.51 -7.98
CA ILE A 55 4.74 8.46 -8.95
C ILE A 55 3.90 8.51 -10.24
N LYS A 56 2.95 9.46 -10.38
CA LYS A 56 2.06 9.57 -11.56
C LYS A 56 2.78 9.61 -12.91
N ARG A 57 4.05 10.02 -12.92
CA ARG A 57 4.89 10.05 -14.13
C ARG A 57 5.24 8.65 -14.63
N LEU A 58 5.35 7.64 -13.75
CA LEU A 58 5.62 6.24 -14.15
C LEU A 58 4.53 5.68 -15.06
N ALA A 59 3.29 6.15 -14.94
CA ALA A 59 2.17 5.72 -15.77
C ALA A 59 2.08 6.43 -17.14
N ARG A 60 2.93 7.44 -17.41
CA ARG A 60 2.87 8.23 -18.65
C ARG A 60 3.75 7.61 -19.73
N LYS A 61 3.12 7.02 -20.74
CA LYS A 61 3.76 6.28 -21.86
C LYS A 61 4.62 7.11 -22.83
N THR A 62 4.87 8.39 -22.56
CA THR A 62 5.42 9.32 -23.56
C THR A 62 6.93 9.55 -23.46
N ILE A 63 7.54 9.53 -22.27
CA ILE A 63 8.96 9.97 -22.10
C ILE A 63 9.79 9.03 -21.23
N CYS A 64 9.24 8.52 -20.11
CA CYS A 64 10.00 7.75 -19.11
C CYS A 64 9.38 6.37 -18.84
N PHE A 65 8.72 5.79 -19.86
CA PHE A 65 7.97 4.56 -19.69
C PHE A 65 8.80 3.34 -20.12
N SER A 66 9.23 2.56 -19.14
CA SER A 66 9.80 1.24 -19.39
C SER A 66 8.69 0.24 -19.76
N LYS A 67 8.97 -0.69 -20.68
CA LYS A 67 8.10 -1.85 -20.92
C LYS A 67 8.42 -3.02 -19.98
N CYS A 68 9.54 -2.96 -19.25
CA CYS A 68 9.98 -4.00 -18.35
C CYS A 68 9.36 -3.80 -16.96
N GLU A 69 8.63 -4.81 -16.48
CA GLU A 69 8.00 -4.83 -15.15
C GLU A 69 9.04 -4.67 -14.04
N VAL A 70 10.16 -5.38 -14.13
CA VAL A 70 11.28 -5.32 -13.16
C VAL A 70 11.79 -3.88 -12.96
N MET A 71 11.82 -3.07 -14.02
CA MET A 71 12.23 -1.67 -13.90
C MET A 71 11.21 -0.84 -13.12
N HIS A 72 9.91 -1.08 -13.34
CA HIS A 72 8.86 -0.39 -12.57
C HIS A 72 8.91 -0.81 -11.11
N ASP A 73 9.03 -2.10 -10.82
CA ASP A 73 9.13 -2.62 -9.45
C ASP A 73 10.35 -2.06 -8.72
N THR A 74 11.50 -2.02 -9.40
CA THR A 74 12.72 -1.44 -8.84
C THR A 74 12.53 0.03 -8.50
N VAL A 75 11.98 0.84 -9.41
CA VAL A 75 11.78 2.27 -9.17
C VAL A 75 10.75 2.52 -8.07
N ILE A 76 9.68 1.72 -7.99
CA ILE A 76 8.69 1.78 -6.91
C ILE A 76 9.34 1.40 -5.57
N GLY A 77 10.15 0.35 -5.54
CA GLY A 77 10.89 -0.08 -4.36
C GLY A 77 11.86 1.00 -3.86
N LEU A 78 12.66 1.58 -4.76
CA LEU A 78 13.55 2.71 -4.45
C LEU A 78 12.79 3.92 -3.92
N PHE A 79 11.63 4.24 -4.52
CA PHE A 79 10.78 5.32 -4.05
C PHE A 79 10.29 5.06 -2.60
N ILE A 80 9.77 3.86 -2.32
CA ILE A 80 9.29 3.50 -0.98
C ILE A 80 10.45 3.55 0.04
N ASN A 81 11.58 2.93 -0.27
CA ASN A 81 12.76 2.92 0.61
C ASN A 81 13.22 4.33 1.00
N ARG A 82 13.26 5.25 0.03
CA ARG A 82 13.68 6.63 0.27
C ARG A 82 12.67 7.43 1.08
N TYR A 83 11.38 7.34 0.75
CA TYR A 83 10.37 8.23 1.33
C TYR A 83 9.71 7.69 2.61
N GLU A 84 9.73 6.37 2.81
CA GLU A 84 9.08 5.74 3.97
C GLU A 84 10.07 5.25 5.01
N PHE A 85 11.21 4.74 4.55
CA PHE A 85 12.23 4.17 5.43
C PHE A 85 13.45 5.09 5.60
N GLY A 86 13.50 6.21 4.87
CA GLY A 86 14.60 7.17 4.96
C GLY A 86 15.95 6.59 4.57
N LEU A 87 15.96 5.48 3.83
CA LEU A 87 17.19 4.83 3.39
C LEU A 87 17.84 5.69 2.31
N GLU A 88 19.12 6.02 2.49
CA GLU A 88 19.94 6.55 1.42
C GLU A 88 20.18 5.42 0.41
N ILE A 89 19.85 5.69 -0.85
CA ILE A 89 19.95 4.76 -1.97
C ILE A 89 20.67 5.42 -3.12
#